data_AF-A0A2W1I3F6-F1
#
_entry.id   AF-A0A2W1I3F6-F1
#
_cell.length_a   1.000
_cell.length_b   1.000
_cell.length_c   1.000
_cell.angle_alpha   90.00
_cell.angle_beta   90.00
_cell.angle_gamma   90.00
#
_symmetry.space_group_name_H-M   'P 1'
#
loop_
_entity.id
_entity.type
_entity.pdbx_description
1 polymer ?
#
loop_
_entity_poly.entity_id
_entity_poly.type
_entity_poly.pdbx_seq_one_letter_code
_entity_poly.pdbx_strand_id
1 'polypeptide(L)'
;MTAVANKAQPFRFLDLPGELRNKVYKSLLCSYEAAPDRTEDNHPMYWDTVQNYTYASHSNDTAILRVKSQVHREAYDVMVKTNRFVSVVIESPAPINSMLRGACIPLVARGESVTSFPGRVLHVAIQTTVIFTFFGPPDRPESIAAIILARDLPLLCRGISKLQDQISREASKFWDLKVLEMQFIMAPVLLSPRPRYRDDLTSFFCEATQRAILGPFIPLWGVHHVDVCGHVLPEVGAKLKNLLEAARWQDPKIMAMDTVQALVLGVRHGKRNIMVAFTIWTKAYSAIRRMRAGSWWTKLLDLGGRIFIKKVAWLQMWLCLSVVKVGNALWGDTSRHYDIPWRIQHARGSAIRMAWTMAASSIIPGYWKEDYTYPLSDTFNVHIQYELAMCIKLWGKPKRAMEAVMAMKDAWDMDPDDPTLREAYEEMVDWQKSLHR
;
A
#
# COMPACT_ATOMS: atom_id res chain seq x y z
N MET A 1 -55.96 29.73 -26.66
CA MET A 1 -54.61 30.23 -26.33
C MET A 1 -53.60 29.25 -26.86
N THR A 2 -53.06 29.54 -28.05
CA THR A 2 -52.09 28.69 -28.77
C THR A 2 -50.67 29.04 -28.33
N ALA A 3 -49.96 28.05 -27.80
CA ALA A 3 -48.56 28.18 -27.40
C ALA A 3 -47.68 28.44 -28.63
N VAL A 4 -47.03 29.61 -28.65
CA VAL A 4 -45.99 29.94 -29.63
C VAL A 4 -44.75 29.15 -29.24
N ALA A 5 -44.60 27.96 -29.82
CA ALA A 5 -43.35 27.23 -29.79
C ALA A 5 -42.32 28.03 -30.60
N ASN A 6 -41.43 28.76 -29.90
CA ASN A 6 -40.25 29.36 -30.51
C ASN A 6 -39.43 28.24 -31.16
N LYS A 7 -39.52 28.11 -32.49
CA LYS A 7 -38.68 27.21 -33.29
C LYS A 7 -37.25 27.77 -33.30
N ALA A 8 -36.53 27.58 -32.20
CA ALA A 8 -35.09 27.83 -32.18
C ALA A 8 -34.45 26.97 -33.28
N GLN A 9 -33.70 27.60 -34.20
CA GLN A 9 -32.99 26.85 -35.22
C GLN A 9 -32.02 25.86 -34.55
N PRO A 10 -31.88 24.63 -35.06
CA PRO A 10 -30.92 23.67 -34.54
C PRO A 10 -29.50 24.24 -34.58
N PHE A 11 -28.79 24.15 -33.47
CA PHE A 11 -27.40 24.60 -33.39
C PHE A 11 -26.52 23.79 -34.35
N ARG A 12 -25.87 24.48 -35.30
CA ARG A 12 -25.01 23.85 -36.31
C ARG A 12 -23.62 23.58 -35.75
N PHE A 13 -23.51 22.57 -34.90
CA PHE A 13 -22.28 22.23 -34.18
C PHE A 13 -21.06 22.01 -35.10
N LEU A 14 -21.25 21.45 -36.30
CA LEU A 14 -20.15 21.19 -37.24
C LEU A 14 -19.63 22.45 -37.96
N ASP A 15 -20.39 23.55 -37.93
CA ASP A 15 -19.97 24.83 -38.51
C ASP A 15 -18.97 25.56 -37.58
N LEU A 16 -18.86 25.13 -36.33
CA LEU A 16 -17.83 25.63 -35.41
C LEU A 16 -16.42 25.23 -35.87
N PRO A 17 -15.39 26.08 -35.71
CA PRO A 17 -14.00 25.66 -35.84
C PRO A 17 -13.65 24.46 -34.95
N GLY A 18 -12.76 23.59 -35.43
CA GLY A 18 -12.35 22.37 -34.72
C GLY A 18 -11.84 22.63 -33.30
N GLU A 19 -11.16 23.76 -33.08
CA GLU A 19 -10.69 24.17 -31.76
C GLU A 19 -11.84 24.43 -30.76
N LEU A 20 -12.93 25.04 -31.21
CA LEU A 20 -14.10 25.25 -30.37
C LEU A 20 -14.84 23.94 -30.11
N ARG A 21 -14.95 23.07 -31.13
CA ARG A 21 -15.48 21.70 -30.94
C ARG A 21 -14.67 20.93 -29.91
N ASN A 22 -13.34 21.01 -29.95
CA ASN A 22 -12.46 20.38 -28.97
C ASN A 22 -12.69 20.89 -27.53
N LYS A 23 -12.96 22.18 -27.35
CA LYS A 23 -13.35 22.73 -26.05
C LYS A 23 -14.68 22.15 -25.57
N VAL A 24 -15.68 22.05 -26.45
CA VAL A 24 -16.97 21.42 -26.13
C VAL A 24 -16.78 19.95 -25.75
N TYR A 25 -16.01 19.18 -26.53
CA TYR A 25 -15.69 17.79 -26.21
C TYR A 25 -15.01 17.66 -24.85
N LYS A 26 -14.05 18.54 -24.54
CA LYS A 26 -13.37 18.54 -23.24
C LYS A 26 -14.34 18.81 -22.09
N SER A 27 -15.21 19.80 -22.22
CA SER A 27 -16.21 20.13 -21.20
C SER A 27 -17.22 19.01 -20.98
N LEU A 28 -17.64 18.31 -22.05
CA LEU A 28 -18.63 17.24 -21.96
C LEU A 28 -18.04 15.89 -21.52
N LEU A 29 -16.77 15.60 -21.82
CA LEU A 29 -16.19 14.26 -21.67
C LEU A 29 -15.05 14.16 -20.65
N CYS A 30 -14.51 15.30 -20.18
CA CYS A 30 -13.30 15.33 -19.35
C CYS A 30 -13.49 16.08 -18.02
N SER A 31 -14.72 16.38 -17.63
CA SER A 31 -15.06 17.16 -16.44
C SER A 31 -15.23 16.27 -15.22
N TYR A 32 -14.16 15.53 -14.86
CA TYR A 32 -14.11 14.74 -13.64
C TYR A 32 -13.65 15.59 -12.46
N GLU A 33 -14.39 15.53 -11.35
CA GLU A 33 -14.05 16.20 -10.11
C GLU A 33 -12.74 15.64 -9.52
N ALA A 34 -12.03 16.46 -8.74
CA ALA A 34 -10.82 16.02 -8.07
C ALA A 34 -11.14 14.95 -7.00
N ALA A 35 -10.20 14.03 -6.78
CA ALA A 35 -10.32 13.06 -5.70
C ALA A 35 -10.44 13.79 -4.35
N PRO A 36 -11.37 13.38 -3.46
CA PRO A 36 -11.41 13.94 -2.12
C PRO A 36 -10.11 13.60 -1.37
N ASP A 37 -9.52 14.57 -0.67
CA ASP A 37 -8.27 14.37 0.09
C ASP A 37 -8.53 13.61 1.40
N ARG A 38 -8.75 12.30 1.27
CA ARG A 38 -8.95 11.36 2.37
C ARG A 38 -7.71 10.51 2.61
N THR A 39 -6.55 11.14 2.56
CA THR A 39 -5.26 10.49 2.77
C THR A 39 -5.05 10.11 4.24
N GLU A 40 -4.14 9.18 4.51
CA GLU A 40 -3.77 8.81 5.89
C GLU A 40 -3.21 9.99 6.69
N ASP A 41 -2.62 10.96 6.00
CA ASP A 41 -2.09 12.18 6.61
C ASP A 41 -3.24 13.01 7.24
N ASN A 42 -4.42 12.98 6.63
CA ASN A 42 -5.64 13.61 7.16
C ASN A 42 -6.50 12.63 7.98
N HIS A 43 -6.42 11.32 7.73
CA HIS A 43 -7.28 10.30 8.33
C HIS A 43 -6.52 8.96 8.56
N PRO A 44 -5.76 8.83 9.66
CA PRO A 44 -4.78 7.75 9.90
C PRO A 44 -5.32 6.31 9.89
N MET A 45 -6.65 6.13 9.91
CA MET A 45 -7.33 4.83 9.95
C MET A 45 -8.14 4.53 8.69
N TYR A 46 -8.17 5.46 7.73
CA TYR A 46 -9.08 5.38 6.59
C TYR A 46 -8.93 4.06 5.84
N TRP A 47 -7.69 3.64 5.60
CA TRP A 47 -7.35 2.38 4.93
C TRP A 47 -8.04 1.15 5.53
N ASP A 48 -8.09 1.06 6.85
CA ASP A 48 -8.62 -0.10 7.57
C ASP A 48 -10.16 -0.04 7.75
N THR A 49 -10.76 1.13 7.54
CA THR A 49 -12.19 1.39 7.78
C THR A 49 -13.05 1.36 6.53
N VAL A 50 -12.47 1.55 5.34
CA VAL A 50 -13.27 1.83 4.14
C VAL A 50 -13.69 0.56 3.42
N GLN A 51 -15.01 0.45 3.24
CA GLN A 51 -15.65 -0.71 2.64
C GLN A 51 -16.06 -0.49 1.18
N ASN A 52 -16.27 0.77 0.78
CA ASN A 52 -16.79 1.13 -0.54
C ASN A 52 -15.69 1.66 -1.45
N TYR A 53 -15.84 1.42 -2.75
CA TYR A 53 -15.01 2.07 -3.77
C TYR A 53 -15.37 3.55 -3.87
N THR A 54 -14.37 4.36 -4.14
CA THR A 54 -14.58 5.75 -4.55
C THR A 54 -14.75 5.76 -6.05
N TYR A 55 -15.88 6.26 -6.56
CA TYR A 55 -16.09 6.45 -7.99
C TYR A 55 -15.78 7.89 -8.38
N ALA A 56 -15.23 8.07 -9.58
CA ALA A 56 -14.96 9.40 -10.12
C ALA A 56 -16.29 10.12 -10.38
N SER A 57 -16.55 11.19 -9.63
CA SER A 57 -17.70 12.06 -9.84
C SER A 57 -17.49 12.90 -11.11
N HIS A 58 -18.53 13.00 -11.94
CA HIS A 58 -18.49 13.78 -13.16
C HIS A 58 -19.87 14.20 -13.64
N SER A 59 -19.94 15.33 -14.35
CA SER A 59 -21.11 15.74 -15.14
C SER A 59 -21.00 15.33 -16.61
N ASN A 60 -20.16 14.33 -16.93
CA ASN A 60 -19.89 13.97 -18.32
C ASN A 60 -21.13 13.44 -19.05
N ASP A 61 -21.33 13.90 -20.27
CA ASP A 61 -22.33 13.40 -21.19
C ASP A 61 -21.66 12.70 -22.37
N THR A 62 -21.74 11.37 -22.38
CA THR A 62 -21.15 10.53 -23.42
C THR A 62 -22.03 10.37 -24.65
N ALA A 63 -23.25 10.92 -24.67
CA ALA A 63 -24.18 10.82 -25.79
C ALA A 63 -23.60 11.45 -27.08
N ILE A 64 -22.76 12.48 -26.94
CA ILE A 64 -22.09 13.13 -28.08
C ILE A 64 -21.22 12.15 -28.91
N LEU A 65 -20.70 11.08 -28.28
CA LEU A 65 -19.92 10.04 -28.96
C LEU A 65 -20.77 9.20 -29.91
N ARG A 66 -22.10 9.24 -29.82
CA ARG A 66 -23.03 8.44 -30.63
C ARG A 66 -23.65 9.22 -31.80
N VAL A 67 -23.38 10.51 -31.92
CA VAL A 67 -24.12 11.41 -32.84
C VAL A 67 -23.72 11.20 -34.31
N LYS A 68 -22.41 11.19 -34.61
CA LYS A 68 -21.88 11.10 -35.98
C LYS A 68 -20.47 10.56 -35.96
N SER A 69 -20.03 9.85 -37.00
CA SER A 69 -18.67 9.30 -37.13
C SER A 69 -17.57 10.36 -36.97
N GLN A 70 -17.72 11.53 -37.62
CA GLN A 70 -16.77 12.63 -37.49
C GLN A 70 -16.70 13.16 -36.06
N VAL A 71 -17.86 13.39 -35.43
CA VAL A 71 -17.95 13.87 -34.04
C VAL A 71 -17.34 12.83 -33.09
N HIS A 72 -17.66 11.56 -33.29
CA HIS A 72 -17.09 10.47 -32.51
C HIS A 72 -15.56 10.48 -32.61
N ARG A 73 -15.01 10.59 -33.82
CA ARG A 73 -13.56 10.63 -34.05
C ARG A 73 -12.87 11.73 -33.26
N GLU A 74 -13.32 12.97 -33.44
CA GLU A 74 -12.73 14.15 -32.80
C GLU A 74 -12.91 14.11 -31.28
N ALA A 75 -14.11 13.78 -30.81
CA ALA A 75 -14.43 13.74 -29.39
C ALA A 75 -13.69 12.61 -28.66
N TYR A 76 -13.57 11.44 -29.29
CA TYR A 76 -12.83 10.30 -28.74
C TYR A 76 -11.34 10.61 -28.62
N ASP A 77 -10.75 11.27 -29.61
CA ASP A 77 -9.35 11.72 -29.57
C ASP A 77 -9.10 12.66 -28.38
N VAL A 78 -9.93 13.70 -28.24
CA VAL A 78 -9.85 14.64 -27.11
C VAL A 78 -10.03 13.92 -25.77
N MET A 79 -11.01 13.02 -25.68
CA MET A 79 -11.32 12.28 -24.47
C MET A 79 -10.14 11.40 -24.02
N VAL A 80 -9.55 10.61 -24.93
CA VAL A 80 -8.43 9.71 -24.60
C VAL A 80 -7.17 10.50 -24.24
N LYS A 81 -6.81 11.53 -25.03
CA LYS A 81 -5.60 12.34 -24.79
C LYS A 81 -5.66 13.15 -23.49
N THR A 82 -6.86 13.59 -23.12
CA THR A 82 -7.08 14.41 -21.91
C THR A 82 -7.23 13.56 -20.66
N ASN A 83 -8.14 12.57 -20.67
CA ASN A 83 -8.44 11.76 -19.49
C ASN A 83 -7.37 10.70 -19.21
N ARG A 84 -6.68 10.20 -20.25
CA ARG A 84 -5.59 9.24 -20.15
C ARG A 84 -5.96 8.05 -19.28
N PHE A 85 -6.94 7.27 -19.73
CA PHE A 85 -7.48 6.15 -18.97
C PHE A 85 -6.43 5.06 -18.76
N VAL A 86 -6.22 4.69 -17.51
CA VAL A 86 -5.33 3.61 -17.09
C VAL A 86 -6.18 2.46 -16.61
N SER A 87 -6.02 1.28 -17.19
CA SER A 87 -6.61 0.07 -16.63
C SER A 87 -5.66 -0.57 -15.63
N VAL A 88 -6.16 -0.94 -14.47
CA VAL A 88 -5.44 -1.70 -13.46
C VAL A 88 -6.13 -3.05 -13.33
N VAL A 89 -5.38 -4.12 -13.49
CA VAL A 89 -5.86 -5.50 -13.29
C VAL A 89 -5.05 -6.14 -12.18
N ILE A 90 -5.73 -6.97 -11.41
CA ILE A 90 -5.16 -7.62 -10.25
C ILE A 90 -5.47 -9.09 -10.35
N GLU A 91 -4.44 -9.90 -10.52
CA GLU A 91 -4.58 -11.32 -10.88
C GLU A 91 -4.32 -12.25 -9.69
N SER A 92 -4.52 -11.76 -8.47
CA SER A 92 -4.22 -12.48 -7.22
C SER A 92 -5.37 -12.41 -6.21
N PRO A 93 -5.60 -13.47 -5.39
CA PRO A 93 -6.57 -13.49 -4.28
C PRO A 93 -6.15 -12.61 -3.08
N ALA A 94 -5.40 -11.54 -3.33
CA ALA A 94 -4.92 -10.60 -2.35
C ALA A 94 -5.98 -9.53 -1.99
N PRO A 95 -5.89 -8.87 -0.83
CA PRO A 95 -6.82 -7.83 -0.39
C PRO A 95 -6.56 -6.52 -1.16
N ILE A 96 -6.27 -6.60 -2.45
CA ILE A 96 -5.99 -5.44 -3.30
C ILE A 96 -7.27 -4.63 -3.53
N ASN A 97 -8.45 -5.23 -3.27
CA ASN A 97 -9.68 -4.46 -3.07
C ASN A 97 -9.57 -3.49 -1.90
N SER A 98 -8.95 -3.89 -0.79
CA SER A 98 -8.62 -2.97 0.30
C SER A 98 -7.57 -1.95 -0.14
N MET A 99 -6.67 -2.30 -1.07
CA MET A 99 -5.75 -1.33 -1.66
C MET A 99 -6.46 -0.22 -2.44
N LEU A 100 -7.32 -0.58 -3.39
CA LEU A 100 -8.07 0.38 -4.20
C LEU A 100 -8.97 1.27 -3.33
N ARG A 101 -9.66 0.67 -2.35
CA ARG A 101 -10.55 1.37 -1.42
C ARG A 101 -9.80 2.26 -0.44
N GLY A 102 -8.78 1.72 0.21
CA GLY A 102 -8.01 2.41 1.23
C GLY A 102 -7.17 3.56 0.67
N ALA A 103 -6.74 3.47 -0.59
CA ALA A 103 -6.05 4.56 -1.29
C ALA A 103 -7.00 5.66 -1.82
N CYS A 104 -8.32 5.51 -1.66
CA CYS A 104 -9.34 6.42 -2.21
C CYS A 104 -9.23 6.64 -3.73
N ILE A 105 -8.76 5.67 -4.49
CA ILE A 105 -8.51 5.89 -5.92
C ILE A 105 -9.86 6.05 -6.62
N PRO A 106 -10.15 7.19 -7.27
CA PRO A 106 -11.42 7.37 -7.98
C PRO A 106 -11.47 6.44 -9.19
N LEU A 107 -12.42 5.52 -9.17
CA LEU A 107 -12.65 4.58 -10.26
C LEU A 107 -13.60 5.20 -11.28
N VAL A 108 -13.23 5.15 -12.55
CA VAL A 108 -14.11 5.47 -13.68
C VAL A 108 -15.02 4.28 -13.99
N ALA A 109 -14.48 3.06 -13.97
CA ALA A 109 -15.22 1.83 -14.29
C ALA A 109 -14.61 0.61 -13.58
N ARG A 110 -15.38 -0.47 -13.47
CA ARG A 110 -14.99 -1.76 -12.85
C ARG A 110 -15.56 -2.95 -13.63
N GLY A 111 -14.88 -4.10 -13.55
CA GLY A 111 -15.38 -5.38 -14.09
C GLY A 111 -15.23 -5.50 -15.61
N GLU A 112 -16.17 -6.17 -16.26
CA GLU A 112 -16.13 -6.48 -17.71
C GLU A 112 -16.04 -5.23 -18.60
N SER A 113 -16.52 -4.09 -18.11
CA SER A 113 -16.42 -2.80 -18.81
C SER A 113 -14.96 -2.34 -19.04
N VAL A 114 -14.01 -2.87 -18.26
CA VAL A 114 -12.61 -2.45 -18.32
C VAL A 114 -11.85 -3.09 -19.47
N THR A 115 -12.05 -4.39 -19.70
CA THR A 115 -11.40 -5.12 -20.79
C THR A 115 -11.96 -4.72 -22.15
N SER A 116 -13.25 -4.36 -22.20
CA SER A 116 -13.94 -3.93 -23.41
C SER A 116 -13.63 -2.49 -23.84
N PHE A 117 -13.05 -1.65 -22.97
CA PHE A 117 -12.72 -0.28 -23.33
C PHE A 117 -11.38 -0.18 -24.08
N PRO A 118 -11.37 0.23 -25.37
CA PRO A 118 -10.14 0.28 -26.15
C PRO A 118 -9.31 1.56 -25.91
N GLY A 119 -9.86 2.59 -25.27
CA GLY A 119 -9.22 3.91 -25.11
C GLY A 119 -8.18 4.00 -23.99
N ARG A 120 -7.55 2.88 -23.65
CA ARG A 120 -6.60 2.76 -22.54
C ARG A 120 -5.21 3.20 -22.98
N VAL A 121 -4.60 4.12 -22.23
CA VAL A 121 -3.24 4.62 -22.52
C VAL A 121 -2.16 3.82 -21.80
N LEU A 122 -2.53 3.14 -20.72
CA LEU A 122 -1.67 2.26 -19.94
C LEU A 122 -2.51 1.13 -19.37
N HIS A 123 -1.95 -0.08 -19.34
CA HIS A 123 -2.47 -1.18 -18.56
C HIS A 123 -1.42 -1.62 -17.54
N VAL A 124 -1.84 -1.80 -16.28
CA VAL A 124 -0.99 -2.24 -15.17
C VAL A 124 -1.60 -3.52 -14.59
N ALA A 125 -0.92 -4.64 -14.75
CA ALA A 125 -1.27 -5.88 -14.08
C ALA A 125 -0.42 -6.05 -12.82
N ILE A 126 -1.06 -6.39 -11.71
CA ILE A 126 -0.41 -6.60 -10.42
C ILE A 126 -0.66 -8.03 -9.97
N GLN A 127 0.42 -8.76 -9.74
CA GLN A 127 0.41 -10.13 -9.26
C GLN A 127 1.12 -10.24 -7.92
N THR A 128 0.67 -11.17 -7.08
CA THR A 128 1.37 -11.53 -5.86
C THR A 128 1.17 -12.99 -5.53
N THR A 129 2.24 -13.61 -5.02
CA THR A 129 2.26 -15.00 -4.55
C THR A 129 1.59 -15.19 -3.19
N VAL A 130 1.02 -14.13 -2.61
CA VAL A 130 0.42 -14.16 -1.28
C VAL A 130 -1.02 -14.67 -1.34
N ILE A 131 -1.25 -15.86 -0.80
CA ILE A 131 -2.59 -16.28 -0.39
C ILE A 131 -2.88 -15.68 0.99
N PHE A 132 -3.82 -14.75 1.07
CA PHE A 132 -4.25 -14.17 2.34
C PHE A 132 -5.34 -15.04 2.95
N THR A 133 -4.96 -15.94 3.84
CA THR A 133 -5.89 -16.87 4.51
C THR A 133 -6.69 -16.23 5.65
N PHE A 134 -6.34 -15.01 6.08
CA PHE A 134 -6.89 -14.38 7.29
C PHE A 134 -8.08 -13.44 7.06
N PHE A 135 -8.42 -13.08 5.82
CA PHE A 135 -9.59 -12.22 5.52
C PHE A 135 -10.92 -13.00 5.43
N GLY A 136 -10.96 -14.24 5.91
CA GLY A 136 -12.01 -15.21 5.59
C GLY A 136 -11.82 -15.78 4.18
N PRO A 137 -12.57 -16.84 3.80
CA PRO A 137 -12.62 -17.23 2.39
C PRO A 137 -13.01 -16.00 1.57
N PRO A 138 -12.30 -15.68 0.47
CA PRO A 138 -12.75 -14.62 -0.42
C PRO A 138 -14.13 -15.05 -0.93
N ASP A 139 -15.18 -14.29 -0.60
CA ASP A 139 -16.54 -14.58 -1.12
C ASP A 139 -16.58 -14.63 -2.66
N ARG A 140 -15.54 -14.11 -3.34
CA ARG A 140 -14.92 -14.64 -4.56
C ARG A 140 -13.59 -13.92 -4.77
N PRO A 141 -12.55 -14.57 -5.31
CA PRO A 141 -11.44 -13.85 -5.95
C PRO A 141 -11.96 -13.28 -7.26
N GLU A 142 -12.72 -12.18 -7.21
CA GLU A 142 -12.97 -11.41 -8.43
C GLU A 142 -11.66 -10.70 -8.77
N SER A 143 -10.98 -11.16 -9.83
CA SER A 143 -10.00 -10.32 -10.53
C SER A 143 -10.73 -9.05 -10.95
N ILE A 144 -10.50 -7.97 -10.21
CA ILE A 144 -11.20 -6.71 -10.42
C ILE A 144 -10.32 -5.85 -11.29
N ALA A 145 -10.65 -5.88 -12.58
CA ALA A 145 -10.23 -4.86 -13.50
C ALA A 145 -10.90 -3.53 -13.13
N ALA A 146 -10.13 -2.46 -13.06
CA ALA A 146 -10.61 -1.10 -12.82
C ALA A 146 -10.02 -0.13 -13.85
N ILE A 147 -10.76 0.92 -14.19
CA ILE A 147 -10.23 2.08 -14.94
C ILE A 147 -10.11 3.25 -13.98
N ILE A 148 -8.94 3.90 -14.01
CA ILE A 148 -8.65 5.15 -13.30
C ILE A 148 -8.12 6.19 -14.31
N LEU A 149 -8.00 7.44 -13.87
CA LEU A 149 -7.40 8.49 -14.68
C LEU A 149 -5.90 8.60 -14.38
N ALA A 150 -5.08 8.96 -15.39
CA ALA A 150 -3.63 9.07 -15.19
C ALA A 150 -3.23 10.10 -14.10
N ARG A 151 -4.05 11.14 -13.91
CA ARG A 151 -3.84 12.14 -12.83
C ARG A 151 -3.89 11.53 -11.42
N ASP A 152 -4.56 10.39 -11.27
CA ASP A 152 -4.76 9.69 -10.01
C ASP A 152 -3.74 8.55 -9.80
N LEU A 153 -2.78 8.37 -10.72
CA LEU A 153 -1.67 7.42 -10.58
C LEU A 153 -0.84 7.59 -9.29
N PRO A 154 -0.60 8.80 -8.74
CA PRO A 154 0.06 8.94 -7.45
C PRO A 154 -0.72 8.26 -6.31
N LEU A 155 -2.06 8.24 -6.34
CA LEU A 155 -2.87 7.50 -5.36
C LEU A 155 -2.69 5.99 -5.52
N LEU A 156 -2.67 5.51 -6.77
CA LEU A 156 -2.38 4.11 -7.08
C LEU A 156 -1.01 3.69 -6.53
N CYS A 157 0.04 4.47 -6.76
CA CYS A 157 1.39 4.17 -6.29
C CYS A 157 1.47 4.16 -4.76
N ARG A 158 0.79 5.08 -4.08
CA ARG A 158 0.67 5.03 -2.61
C ARG A 158 -0.03 3.74 -2.15
N GLY A 159 -1.09 3.34 -2.84
CA GLY A 159 -1.78 2.07 -2.59
C GLY A 159 -0.84 0.87 -2.73
N ILE A 160 -0.12 0.78 -3.85
CA ILE A 160 0.84 -0.30 -4.13
C ILE A 160 1.94 -0.36 -3.06
N SER A 161 2.50 0.79 -2.67
CA SER A 161 3.53 0.86 -1.64
C SER A 161 3.06 0.27 -0.30
N LYS A 162 1.82 0.60 0.11
CA LYS A 162 1.20 0.01 1.31
C LYS A 162 0.88 -1.47 1.14
N LEU A 163 0.41 -1.89 -0.03
CA LEU A 163 0.19 -3.29 -0.32
C LEU A 163 1.49 -4.08 -0.15
N GLN A 164 2.62 -3.58 -0.67
CA GLN A 164 3.93 -4.20 -0.47
C GLN A 164 4.30 -4.29 1.03
N ASP A 165 4.00 -3.26 1.84
CA ASP A 165 4.19 -3.32 3.30
C ASP A 165 3.29 -4.39 3.94
N GLN A 166 2.03 -4.50 3.53
CA GLN A 166 1.11 -5.54 4.02
C GLN A 166 1.53 -6.95 3.60
N ILE A 167 1.99 -7.13 2.36
CA ILE A 167 2.54 -8.40 1.85
C ILE A 167 3.76 -8.81 2.68
N SER A 168 4.64 -7.85 2.95
CA SER A 168 5.82 -8.05 3.80
C SER A 168 5.41 -8.45 5.22
N ARG A 169 4.28 -7.93 5.73
CA ARG A 169 3.71 -8.37 7.02
C ARG A 169 3.18 -9.80 6.94
N GLU A 170 2.24 -10.13 6.06
CA GLU A 170 1.51 -11.41 6.08
C GLU A 170 2.33 -12.65 5.61
N ALA A 171 3.62 -12.48 5.34
CA ALA A 171 4.54 -13.58 5.11
C ALA A 171 4.87 -14.32 6.42
N SER A 172 4.06 -15.34 6.71
CA SER A 172 3.99 -16.12 7.95
C SER A 172 5.16 -17.08 8.19
N LYS A 173 6.00 -17.35 7.19
CA LYS A 173 7.18 -18.22 7.33
C LYS A 173 8.46 -17.42 7.17
N PHE A 174 9.47 -17.82 7.93
CA PHE A 174 10.82 -17.25 7.97
C PHE A 174 11.49 -17.18 6.59
N TRP A 175 11.16 -18.11 5.69
CA TRP A 175 11.75 -18.29 4.36
C TRP A 175 10.85 -17.82 3.20
N ASP A 176 9.55 -17.56 3.43
CA ASP A 176 8.63 -17.13 2.38
C ASP A 176 8.76 -15.62 2.19
N LEU A 177 9.73 -15.21 1.39
CA LEU A 177 9.80 -13.85 0.87
C LEU A 177 8.72 -13.72 -0.21
N LYS A 178 7.55 -13.24 0.21
CA LYS A 178 6.42 -13.01 -0.69
C LYS A 178 6.67 -11.78 -1.54
N VAL A 179 6.39 -11.90 -2.83
CA VAL A 179 6.83 -10.93 -3.83
C VAL A 179 5.65 -10.27 -4.55
N LEU A 180 5.87 -9.03 -4.99
CA LEU A 180 4.99 -8.31 -5.89
C LEU A 180 5.62 -8.33 -7.28
N GLU A 181 4.81 -8.68 -8.27
CA GLU A 181 5.16 -8.64 -9.68
C GLU A 181 4.24 -7.66 -10.40
N MET A 182 4.79 -6.94 -11.37
CA MET A 182 4.06 -5.90 -12.09
C MET A 182 4.34 -5.98 -13.59
N GLN A 183 3.28 -5.92 -14.39
CA GLN A 183 3.38 -5.77 -15.84
C GLN A 183 2.76 -4.45 -16.27
N PHE A 184 3.48 -3.72 -17.12
CA PHE A 184 3.05 -2.48 -17.73
C PHE A 184 2.94 -2.67 -19.23
N ILE A 185 1.73 -2.52 -19.78
CA ILE A 185 1.52 -2.48 -21.23
C ILE A 185 1.23 -1.04 -21.63
N MET A 186 2.20 -0.39 -22.29
CA MET A 186 2.10 0.99 -22.75
C MET A 186 1.29 1.09 -24.04
N ALA A 187 0.40 2.07 -24.10
CA ALA A 187 -0.48 2.37 -25.24
C ALA A 187 -1.25 1.16 -25.82
N PRO A 188 -1.98 0.38 -24.99
CA PRO A 188 -2.76 -0.74 -25.48
C PRO A 188 -3.84 -0.32 -26.50
N VAL A 189 -4.25 0.97 -26.51
CA VAL A 189 -5.11 1.56 -27.55
C VAL A 189 -4.56 1.39 -28.98
N LEU A 190 -3.24 1.30 -29.15
CA LEU A 190 -2.59 1.08 -30.45
C LEU A 190 -2.53 -0.40 -30.85
N LEU A 191 -2.73 -1.32 -29.90
CA LEU A 191 -2.69 -2.77 -30.15
C LEU A 191 -4.03 -3.32 -30.67
N SER A 192 -5.13 -2.59 -30.44
CA SER A 192 -6.46 -2.99 -30.88
C SER A 192 -6.67 -2.67 -32.38
N PRO A 193 -7.39 -3.50 -33.15
CA PRO A 193 -7.74 -3.20 -34.53
C PRO A 193 -8.39 -1.82 -34.63
N ARG A 194 -7.75 -0.91 -35.35
CA ARG A 194 -8.20 0.48 -35.46
C ARG A 194 -9.44 0.54 -36.37
N PRO A 195 -10.61 0.98 -35.87
CA PRO A 195 -11.74 1.27 -36.74
C PRO A 195 -11.38 2.43 -37.68
N ARG A 196 -11.80 2.37 -38.94
CA ARG A 196 -11.51 3.39 -39.97
C ARG A 196 -11.88 4.82 -39.57
N TYR A 197 -12.83 4.97 -38.64
CA TYR A 197 -13.32 6.26 -38.17
C TYR A 197 -12.51 6.85 -36.99
N ARG A 198 -11.46 6.20 -36.47
CA ARG A 198 -10.64 6.75 -35.38
C ARG A 198 -9.36 7.40 -35.91
N ASP A 199 -8.91 8.48 -35.27
CA ASP A 199 -7.62 9.12 -35.56
C ASP A 199 -6.44 8.26 -35.07
N ASP A 200 -5.26 8.56 -35.62
CA ASP A 200 -4.03 7.89 -35.21
C ASP A 200 -3.55 8.52 -33.90
N LEU A 201 -3.39 7.70 -32.88
CA LEU A 201 -2.86 8.14 -31.59
C LEU A 201 -1.35 7.92 -31.48
N THR A 202 -0.69 7.37 -32.49
CA THR A 202 0.74 7.04 -32.43
C THR A 202 1.60 8.26 -32.05
N SER A 203 1.34 9.42 -32.66
CA SER A 203 2.08 10.66 -32.37
C SER A 203 1.86 11.20 -30.95
N PHE A 204 0.75 10.84 -30.29
CA PHE A 204 0.49 11.21 -28.91
C PHE A 204 1.43 10.49 -27.93
N PHE A 205 1.84 9.27 -28.24
CA PHE A 205 2.74 8.47 -27.41
C PHE A 205 4.22 8.79 -27.65
N CYS A 206 4.54 10.07 -27.83
CA CYS A 206 5.91 10.55 -27.83
C CYS A 206 6.58 10.33 -26.46
N GLU A 207 7.91 10.48 -26.41
CA GLU A 207 8.69 10.29 -25.19
C GLU A 207 8.15 11.06 -23.99
N ALA A 208 7.79 12.33 -24.19
CA ALA A 208 7.26 13.18 -23.12
C ALA A 208 5.97 12.61 -22.51
N THR A 209 5.05 12.13 -23.34
CA THR A 209 3.80 11.52 -22.89
C THR A 209 4.05 10.19 -22.16
N GLN A 210 4.94 9.34 -22.69
CA GLN A 210 5.30 8.09 -22.02
C GLN A 210 5.91 8.34 -20.64
N ARG A 211 6.85 9.28 -20.54
CA ARG A 211 7.45 9.71 -19.26
C ARG A 211 6.40 10.30 -18.31
N ALA A 212 5.45 11.07 -18.81
CA ALA A 212 4.39 11.64 -17.97
C ALA A 212 3.42 10.57 -17.42
N ILE A 213 3.15 9.50 -18.17
CA ILE A 213 2.27 8.41 -17.77
C ILE A 213 2.98 7.42 -16.83
N LEU A 214 4.25 7.10 -17.10
CA LEU A 214 5.02 6.13 -16.31
C LEU A 214 5.75 6.77 -15.10
N GLY A 215 6.01 8.07 -15.15
CA GLY A 215 6.71 8.83 -14.11
C GLY A 215 6.17 8.65 -12.69
N PRO A 216 4.85 8.63 -12.45
CA PRO A 216 4.29 8.42 -11.12
C PRO A 216 4.72 7.13 -10.41
N PHE A 217 5.14 6.10 -11.15
CA PHE A 217 5.58 4.82 -10.59
C PHE A 217 7.04 4.83 -10.12
N ILE A 218 7.86 5.81 -10.54
CA ILE A 218 9.29 5.91 -10.20
C ILE A 218 9.58 5.83 -8.68
N PRO A 219 8.75 6.39 -7.77
CA PRO A 219 9.00 6.29 -6.33
C PRO A 219 8.79 4.88 -5.74
N LEU A 220 8.19 3.95 -6.49
CA LEU A 220 8.08 2.55 -6.08
C LEU A 220 9.45 1.87 -6.17
N TRP A 221 9.66 0.88 -5.30
CA TRP A 221 10.94 0.16 -5.22
C TRP A 221 10.74 -1.23 -4.60
N GLY A 222 11.72 -2.10 -4.83
CA GLY A 222 11.70 -3.47 -4.32
C GLY A 222 10.55 -4.29 -4.91
N VAL A 223 10.17 -4.03 -6.16
CA VAL A 223 9.32 -4.92 -6.96
C VAL A 223 10.22 -6.02 -7.52
N HIS A 224 9.81 -7.28 -7.44
CA HIS A 224 10.71 -8.40 -7.78
C HIS A 224 10.82 -8.67 -9.27
N HIS A 225 9.69 -8.57 -9.97
CA HIS A 225 9.63 -8.76 -11.41
C HIS A 225 8.83 -7.63 -12.01
N VAL A 226 9.46 -6.89 -12.92
CA VAL A 226 8.82 -5.83 -13.68
C VAL A 226 8.97 -6.11 -15.16
N ASP A 227 7.83 -6.25 -15.83
CA ASP A 227 7.73 -6.30 -17.28
C ASP A 227 7.15 -4.98 -17.82
N VAL A 228 7.79 -4.42 -18.84
CA VAL A 228 7.33 -3.18 -19.50
C VAL A 228 7.34 -3.42 -21.01
N CYS A 229 6.15 -3.51 -21.59
CA CYS A 229 5.95 -3.87 -23.00
C CYS A 229 4.89 -2.95 -23.67
N GLY A 230 4.54 -3.26 -24.92
CA GLY A 230 3.65 -2.42 -25.74
C GLY A 230 4.40 -1.34 -26.53
N HIS A 231 3.73 -0.22 -26.84
CA HIS A 231 4.35 0.90 -27.55
C HIS A 231 5.07 1.82 -26.57
N VAL A 232 6.28 1.42 -26.19
CA VAL A 232 7.15 2.12 -25.25
C VAL A 232 8.54 2.27 -25.85
N LEU A 233 9.18 3.42 -25.64
CA LEU A 233 10.57 3.62 -26.01
C LEU A 233 11.45 2.72 -25.13
N PRO A 234 12.40 1.95 -25.71
CA PRO A 234 13.22 1.01 -24.96
C PRO A 234 13.90 1.62 -23.73
N GLU A 235 14.44 2.84 -23.87
CA GLU A 235 15.11 3.55 -22.77
C GLU A 235 14.15 3.92 -21.64
N VAL A 236 12.93 4.33 -21.96
CA VAL A 236 11.90 4.70 -20.97
C VAL A 236 11.44 3.46 -20.20
N GLY A 237 11.16 2.36 -20.93
CA GLY A 237 10.75 1.10 -20.32
C GLY A 237 11.85 0.48 -19.45
N ALA A 238 13.08 0.42 -19.95
CA ALA A 238 14.24 -0.09 -19.21
C ALA A 238 14.52 0.74 -17.95
N LYS A 239 14.43 2.08 -18.05
CA LYS A 239 14.62 2.97 -16.90
C LYS A 239 13.57 2.71 -15.82
N LEU A 240 12.30 2.59 -16.18
CA LEU A 240 11.23 2.28 -15.22
C LEU A 240 11.50 0.94 -14.53
N LYS A 241 11.74 -0.12 -15.32
CA LYS A 241 12.05 -1.47 -14.80
C LYS A 241 13.20 -1.42 -13.79
N ASN A 242 14.33 -0.84 -14.19
CA ASN A 242 15.52 -0.77 -13.35
C ASN A 242 15.28 -0.01 -12.04
N LEU A 243 14.45 1.03 -12.05
CA LEU A 243 14.12 1.81 -10.84
C LEU A 243 13.18 1.06 -9.90
N LEU A 244 12.16 0.38 -10.42
CA LEU A 244 11.21 -0.38 -9.59
C LEU A 244 11.84 -1.63 -8.98
N GLU A 245 12.72 -2.30 -9.74
CA GLU A 245 13.49 -3.46 -9.26
C GLU A 245 14.69 -3.06 -8.39
N ALA A 246 15.11 -1.78 -8.43
CA ALA A 246 16.18 -1.29 -7.59
C ALA A 246 15.81 -1.34 -6.11
N ALA A 247 16.86 -1.51 -5.31
CA ALA A 247 16.78 -1.37 -3.87
C ALA A 247 16.70 0.10 -3.48
N ARG A 248 15.95 0.39 -2.40
CA ARG A 248 15.88 1.73 -1.82
C ARG A 248 17.23 2.23 -1.35
N TRP A 249 18.01 1.35 -0.74
CA TRP A 249 19.34 1.68 -0.23
C TRP A 249 20.38 0.80 -0.91
N GLN A 250 21.45 1.44 -1.36
CA GLN A 250 22.63 0.77 -1.90
C GLN A 250 23.86 0.99 -1.00
N ASP A 251 23.73 1.84 0.01
CA ASP A 251 24.74 2.13 1.02
C ASP A 251 24.23 1.72 2.43
N PRO A 252 24.93 0.84 3.16
CA PRO A 252 24.55 0.42 4.50
C PRO A 252 24.47 1.58 5.52
N LYS A 253 25.31 2.62 5.37
CA LYS A 253 25.29 3.80 6.26
C LYS A 253 24.02 4.61 6.07
N ILE A 254 23.61 4.83 4.82
CA ILE A 254 22.38 5.56 4.51
C ILE A 254 21.17 4.78 5.02
N MET A 255 21.13 3.46 4.80
CA MET A 255 20.04 2.62 5.34
C MET A 255 19.94 2.72 6.87
N ALA A 256 21.06 2.61 7.57
CA ALA A 256 21.08 2.70 9.03
C ALA A 256 20.64 4.10 9.51
N MET A 257 21.11 5.16 8.85
CA MET A 257 20.74 6.55 9.17
C MET A 257 19.25 6.81 9.00
N ASP A 258 18.68 6.47 7.84
CA ASP A 258 17.24 6.64 7.56
C ASP A 258 16.38 5.86 8.57
N THR A 259 16.84 4.66 8.94
CA THR A 259 16.13 3.81 9.91
C THR A 259 16.21 4.39 11.32
N VAL A 260 17.35 4.95 11.74
CA VAL A 260 17.49 5.69 13.01
C VAL A 260 16.58 6.91 13.00
N GLN A 261 16.55 7.66 11.90
CA GLN A 261 15.70 8.84 11.77
C GLN A 261 14.21 8.46 11.91
N ALA A 262 13.77 7.37 11.29
CA ALA A 262 12.40 6.87 11.45
C ALA A 262 12.07 6.50 12.91
N LEU A 263 13.01 5.85 13.62
CA LEU A 263 12.85 5.53 15.04
C LEU A 263 12.64 6.80 15.88
N VAL A 264 13.52 7.81 15.71
CA VAL A 264 13.47 9.09 16.42
C VAL A 264 12.21 9.90 16.06
N LEU A 265 11.85 9.95 14.77
CA LEU A 265 10.64 10.64 14.31
C LEU A 265 9.39 10.02 14.93
N GLY A 266 9.29 8.69 14.99
CA GLY A 266 8.16 8.04 15.64
C GLY A 266 8.06 8.40 17.12
N VAL A 267 9.18 8.45 17.87
CA VAL A 267 9.18 8.90 19.28
C VAL A 267 8.69 10.35 19.40
N ARG A 268 9.16 11.24 18.52
CA ARG A 268 8.77 12.66 18.51
C ARG A 268 7.27 12.83 18.23
N HIS A 269 6.76 12.12 17.24
CA HIS A 269 5.34 12.16 16.88
C HIS A 269 4.46 11.46 17.91
N GLY A 270 4.94 10.40 18.55
CA GLY A 270 4.19 9.59 19.51
C GLY A 270 3.69 10.38 20.72
N LYS A 271 4.39 11.45 21.09
CA LYS A 271 3.96 12.38 22.15
C LYS A 271 2.70 13.19 21.79
N ARG A 272 2.42 13.36 20.50
CA ARG A 272 1.30 14.18 19.99
C ARG A 272 0.22 13.35 19.30
N ASN A 273 0.63 12.34 18.55
CA ASN A 273 -0.24 11.45 17.80
C ASN A 273 0.39 10.07 17.72
N ILE A 274 -0.08 9.18 18.60
CA ILE A 274 0.38 7.81 18.75
C ILE A 274 0.18 6.97 17.46
N MET A 275 -0.86 7.27 16.67
CA MET A 275 -1.13 6.58 15.41
C MET A 275 -0.11 6.93 14.33
N VAL A 276 0.33 8.19 14.28
CA VAL A 276 1.39 8.61 13.34
C VAL A 276 2.71 7.90 13.68
N ALA A 277 3.05 7.80 14.96
CA ALA A 277 4.23 7.06 15.40
C ALA A 277 4.18 5.58 15.01
N PHE A 278 3.03 4.94 15.25
CA PHE A 278 2.77 3.56 14.84
C PHE A 278 3.02 3.37 13.34
N THR A 279 2.43 4.21 12.50
CA THR A 279 2.60 4.15 11.03
C THR A 279 4.06 4.35 10.61
N ILE A 280 4.79 5.30 11.23
CA ILE A 280 6.21 5.53 10.92
C ILE A 280 7.04 4.27 11.21
N TRP A 281 6.90 3.68 12.41
CA TRP A 281 7.67 2.51 12.77
C TRP A 281 7.27 1.27 11.96
N THR A 282 5.98 1.10 11.66
CA THR A 282 5.50 0.02 10.78
C THR A 282 6.07 0.10 9.38
N LYS A 283 6.13 1.31 8.79
CA LYS A 283 6.77 1.53 7.49
C LYS A 283 8.27 1.25 7.55
N ALA A 284 8.94 1.66 8.62
CA ALA A 284 10.39 1.48 8.77
C ALA A 284 10.79 0.00 8.86
N TYR A 285 10.17 -0.80 9.75
CA TYR A 285 10.53 -2.22 9.84
C TYR A 285 10.09 -3.00 8.58
N SER A 286 8.98 -2.62 7.95
CA SER A 286 8.53 -3.23 6.68
C SER A 286 9.54 -2.96 5.56
N ALA A 287 10.14 -1.76 5.53
CA ALA A 287 11.19 -1.43 4.59
C ALA A 287 12.45 -2.28 4.79
N ILE A 288 12.88 -2.55 6.04
CA ILE A 288 14.00 -3.47 6.31
C ILE A 288 13.67 -4.87 5.78
N ARG A 289 12.46 -5.37 6.02
CA ARG A 289 12.04 -6.69 5.53
C ARG A 289 12.01 -6.76 4.00
N ARG A 290 11.50 -5.71 3.34
CA ARG A 290 11.48 -5.61 1.88
C ARG A 290 12.90 -5.59 1.31
N MET A 291 13.81 -4.88 1.97
CA MET A 291 15.23 -4.90 1.61
C MET A 291 15.84 -6.28 1.74
N ARG A 292 15.51 -7.03 2.80
CA ARG A 292 15.95 -8.42 2.97
C ARG A 292 15.43 -9.34 1.87
N ALA A 293 14.22 -9.08 1.36
CA ALA A 293 13.65 -9.82 0.25
C ALA A 293 14.37 -9.54 -1.08
N GLY A 294 14.91 -8.33 -1.23
CA GLY A 294 15.49 -7.85 -2.49
C GLY A 294 16.88 -8.39 -2.80
N SER A 295 17.26 -8.31 -4.07
CA SER A 295 18.55 -8.76 -4.62
C SER A 295 19.79 -8.05 -4.06
N TRP A 296 19.60 -6.89 -3.42
CA TRP A 296 20.69 -6.10 -2.83
C TRP A 296 21.04 -6.46 -1.40
N TRP A 297 20.25 -7.31 -0.74
CA TRP A 297 20.45 -7.62 0.68
C TRP A 297 21.87 -8.14 0.96
N THR A 298 22.29 -9.18 0.25
CA THR A 298 23.62 -9.79 0.43
C THR A 298 24.73 -8.77 0.21
N LYS A 299 24.64 -7.94 -0.84
CA LYS A 299 25.61 -6.89 -1.14
C LYS A 299 25.71 -5.86 0.00
N LEU A 300 24.59 -5.44 0.58
CA LEU A 300 24.58 -4.52 1.72
C LEU A 300 25.24 -5.10 2.96
N LEU A 301 25.01 -6.39 3.23
CA LEU A 301 25.65 -7.07 4.34
C LEU A 301 27.16 -7.18 4.15
N ASP A 302 27.61 -7.44 2.92
CA ASP A 302 29.03 -7.57 2.62
C ASP A 302 29.73 -6.20 2.67
N LEU A 303 29.10 -5.14 2.16
CA LEU A 303 29.62 -3.77 2.24
C LEU A 303 29.66 -3.24 3.69
N GLY A 304 28.63 -3.54 4.49
CA GLY A 304 28.50 -3.02 5.85
C GLY A 304 29.18 -3.88 6.93
N GLY A 305 29.44 -5.15 6.62
CA GLY A 305 30.03 -6.12 7.53
C GLY A 305 29.20 -6.39 8.80
N ARG A 306 29.83 -7.03 9.79
CA ARG A 306 29.17 -7.41 11.06
C ARG A 306 28.65 -6.22 11.86
N ILE A 307 29.29 -5.05 11.75
CA ILE A 307 28.86 -3.83 12.44
C ILE A 307 27.50 -3.37 11.92
N PHE A 308 27.32 -3.34 10.59
CA PHE A 308 26.05 -3.02 9.98
C PHE A 308 24.98 -4.05 10.32
N ILE A 309 25.30 -5.35 10.24
CA ILE A 309 24.36 -6.42 10.60
C ILE A 309 23.85 -6.24 12.05
N LYS A 310 24.76 -6.04 13.01
CA LYS A 310 24.38 -5.79 14.41
C LYS A 310 23.49 -4.55 14.55
N LYS A 311 23.80 -3.47 13.81
CA LYS A 311 23.05 -2.21 13.86
C LYS A 311 21.64 -2.34 13.27
N VAL A 312 21.49 -2.95 12.09
CA VAL A 312 20.18 -3.13 11.46
C VAL A 312 19.31 -4.11 12.23
N ALA A 313 19.92 -5.15 12.83
CA ALA A 313 19.21 -6.06 13.72
C ALA A 313 18.66 -5.36 14.95
N TRP A 314 19.51 -4.60 15.64
CA TRP A 314 19.10 -3.76 16.76
C TRP A 314 17.98 -2.79 16.36
N LEU A 315 18.10 -2.12 15.21
CA LEU A 315 17.09 -1.18 14.71
C LEU A 315 15.75 -1.88 14.44
N GLN A 316 15.74 -3.02 13.76
CA GLN A 316 14.51 -3.77 13.50
C GLN A 316 13.83 -4.15 14.80
N MET A 317 14.59 -4.65 15.78
CA MET A 317 14.06 -5.04 17.08
C MET A 317 13.41 -3.86 17.82
N TRP A 318 14.08 -2.71 17.89
CA TRP A 318 13.50 -1.52 18.54
C TRP A 318 12.28 -0.96 17.81
N LEU A 319 12.26 -1.00 16.48
CA LEU A 319 11.08 -0.61 15.70
C LEU A 319 9.91 -1.54 16.00
N CYS A 320 10.13 -2.87 16.01
CA CYS A 320 9.12 -3.86 16.35
C CYS A 320 8.60 -3.66 17.78
N LEU A 321 9.49 -3.51 18.76
CA LEU A 321 9.12 -3.27 20.15
C LEU A 321 8.31 -1.99 20.33
N SER A 322 8.68 -0.91 19.63
CA SER A 322 7.94 0.36 19.67
C SER A 322 6.52 0.22 19.13
N VAL A 323 6.34 -0.56 18.06
CA VAL A 323 5.01 -0.90 17.51
C VAL A 323 4.19 -1.74 18.47
N VAL A 324 4.80 -2.71 19.15
CA VAL A 324 4.13 -3.52 20.18
C VAL A 324 3.68 -2.64 21.35
N LYS A 325 4.58 -1.84 21.92
CA LYS A 325 4.33 -0.93 23.05
C LYS A 325 3.15 -0.02 22.79
N VAL A 326 3.20 0.71 21.67
CA VAL A 326 2.12 1.62 21.29
C VAL A 326 0.85 0.86 20.94
N GLY A 327 0.96 -0.28 20.27
CA GLY A 327 -0.19 -1.13 19.97
C GLY A 327 -0.91 -1.61 21.23
N ASN A 328 -0.17 -1.99 22.28
CA ASN A 328 -0.70 -2.36 23.59
C ASN A 328 -1.40 -1.19 24.29
N ALA A 329 -0.76 -0.01 24.31
CA ALA A 329 -1.35 1.20 24.88
C ALA A 329 -2.68 1.56 24.19
N LEU A 330 -2.69 1.50 22.86
CA LEU A 330 -3.91 1.68 22.07
C LEU A 330 -4.96 0.62 22.42
N TRP A 331 -4.56 -0.66 22.55
CA TRP A 331 -5.50 -1.74 22.88
C TRP A 331 -6.20 -1.50 24.22
N GLY A 332 -5.45 -1.13 25.25
CA GLY A 332 -5.97 -0.84 26.59
C GLY A 332 -6.91 0.37 26.65
N ASP A 333 -6.73 1.36 25.76
CA ASP A 333 -7.63 2.52 25.65
C ASP A 333 -8.90 2.19 24.85
N THR A 334 -8.76 1.37 23.80
CA THR A 334 -9.87 0.94 22.95
C THR A 334 -10.81 -0.09 23.56
N SER A 335 -10.34 -0.94 24.48
CA SER A 335 -11.22 -1.87 25.21
C SER A 335 -12.21 -1.16 26.14
N ARG A 336 -12.00 0.13 26.41
CA ARG A 336 -12.91 0.98 27.20
C ARG A 336 -13.98 1.68 26.34
N HIS A 337 -13.82 1.70 25.02
CA HIS A 337 -14.71 2.39 24.08
C HIS A 337 -15.31 1.39 23.08
N TYR A 338 -16.57 1.00 23.28
CA TYR A 338 -17.27 -0.06 22.54
C TYR A 338 -17.47 0.21 21.02
N ASP A 339 -17.18 1.41 20.51
CA ASP A 339 -17.54 1.84 19.15
C ASP A 339 -16.43 1.68 18.08
N ILE A 340 -15.32 1.01 18.41
CA ILE A 340 -14.22 0.88 17.44
C ILE A 340 -14.48 -0.32 16.52
N PRO A 341 -14.57 -0.12 15.18
CA PRO A 341 -14.84 -1.20 14.25
C PRO A 341 -13.88 -2.38 14.43
N TRP A 342 -14.41 -3.61 14.46
CA TRP A 342 -13.63 -4.85 14.67
C TRP A 342 -12.42 -4.96 13.74
N ARG A 343 -12.50 -4.42 12.52
CA ARG A 343 -11.40 -4.39 11.53
C ARG A 343 -10.21 -3.58 12.00
N ILE A 344 -10.45 -2.47 12.71
CA ILE A 344 -9.40 -1.63 13.28
C ILE A 344 -8.67 -2.40 14.40
N GLN A 345 -9.42 -3.00 15.32
CA GLN A 345 -8.85 -3.83 16.38
C GLN A 345 -8.07 -5.00 15.77
N HIS A 346 -8.61 -5.66 14.76
CA HIS A 346 -7.93 -6.76 14.06
C HIS A 346 -6.65 -6.31 13.32
N ALA A 347 -6.69 -5.20 12.58
CA ALA A 347 -5.53 -4.67 11.86
C ALA A 347 -4.38 -4.31 12.82
N ARG A 348 -4.71 -3.74 13.98
CA ARG A 348 -3.78 -3.45 15.07
C ARG A 348 -3.22 -4.73 15.69
N GLY A 349 -4.09 -5.69 16.03
CA GLY A 349 -3.67 -6.99 16.56
C GLY A 349 -2.75 -7.76 15.60
N SER A 350 -3.05 -7.74 14.29
CA SER A 350 -2.19 -8.32 13.25
C SER A 350 -0.82 -7.63 13.22
N ALA A 351 -0.77 -6.30 13.28
CA ALA A 351 0.48 -5.55 13.27
C ALA A 351 1.35 -5.83 14.52
N ILE A 352 0.75 -5.88 15.70
CA ILE A 352 1.45 -6.21 16.96
C ILE A 352 1.98 -7.65 16.90
N ARG A 353 1.15 -8.62 16.51
CA ARG A 353 1.56 -10.03 16.34
C ARG A 353 2.70 -10.16 15.33
N MET A 354 2.68 -9.35 14.26
CA MET A 354 3.73 -9.36 13.25
C MET A 354 5.03 -8.77 13.76
N ALA A 355 4.97 -7.62 14.44
CA ALA A 355 6.13 -7.02 15.08
C ALA A 355 6.78 -8.02 16.05
N TRP A 356 5.97 -8.78 16.80
CA TRP A 356 6.44 -9.90 17.61
C TRP A 356 7.14 -10.99 16.83
N THR A 357 6.49 -11.50 15.77
CA THR A 357 7.07 -12.56 14.94
C THR A 357 8.38 -12.10 14.29
N MET A 358 8.47 -10.83 13.89
CA MET A 358 9.68 -10.26 13.30
C MET A 358 10.81 -10.08 14.32
N ALA A 359 10.50 -9.64 15.54
CA ALA A 359 11.47 -9.58 16.63
C ALA A 359 11.97 -10.99 16.99
N ALA A 360 11.07 -11.96 17.14
CA ALA A 360 11.44 -13.35 17.41
C ALA A 360 12.25 -13.99 16.26
N SER A 361 11.92 -13.66 15.00
CA SER A 361 12.69 -14.17 13.86
C SER A 361 14.10 -13.56 13.81
N SER A 362 14.28 -12.32 14.27
CA SER A 362 15.57 -11.64 14.20
C SER A 362 16.68 -12.23 15.07
N ILE A 363 16.33 -13.07 16.03
CA ILE A 363 17.29 -13.74 16.92
C ILE A 363 17.63 -15.17 16.46
N ILE A 364 16.92 -15.70 15.45
CA ILE A 364 17.16 -17.05 14.93
C ILE A 364 18.51 -17.07 14.18
N PRO A 365 19.37 -18.09 14.41
CA PRO A 365 20.61 -18.27 13.66
C PRO A 365 20.37 -18.26 12.15
N GLY A 366 21.22 -17.58 11.39
CA GLY A 366 21.10 -17.54 9.94
C GLY A 366 20.10 -16.50 9.39
N TYR A 367 19.28 -15.86 10.24
CA TYR A 367 18.26 -14.91 9.78
C TYR A 367 18.83 -13.72 9.01
N TRP A 368 19.91 -13.15 9.55
CA TRP A 368 20.55 -11.98 8.96
C TRP A 368 21.54 -12.39 7.89
N LYS A 369 22.38 -13.39 8.18
CA LYS A 369 23.41 -13.99 7.32
C LYS A 369 23.65 -15.42 7.82
N GLU A 370 23.95 -16.36 6.93
CA GLU A 370 24.06 -17.82 7.20
C GLU A 370 24.85 -18.15 8.48
N ASP A 371 26.01 -17.50 8.68
CA ASP A 371 26.89 -17.70 9.86
C ASP A 371 26.77 -16.61 10.94
N TYR A 372 25.59 -15.98 11.06
CA TYR A 372 25.37 -14.91 12.03
C TYR A 372 24.17 -15.19 12.92
N THR A 373 24.41 -15.07 14.23
CA THR A 373 23.37 -15.03 15.26
C THR A 373 23.44 -13.67 15.95
N TYR A 374 22.29 -13.00 16.07
CA TYR A 374 22.24 -11.72 16.78
C TYR A 374 22.35 -11.95 18.29
N PRO A 375 23.34 -11.35 18.98
CA PRO A 375 23.44 -11.48 20.43
C PRO A 375 22.42 -10.55 21.10
N LEU A 376 21.32 -11.14 21.56
CA LEU A 376 20.30 -10.42 22.31
C LEU A 376 20.89 -9.92 23.65
N SER A 377 20.74 -8.63 23.94
CA SER A 377 21.13 -8.08 25.25
C SER A 377 20.04 -8.34 26.29
N ASP A 378 20.43 -8.61 27.54
CA ASP A 378 19.51 -8.86 28.65
C ASP A 378 18.50 -7.72 28.84
N THR A 379 18.93 -6.46 28.78
CA THR A 379 18.05 -5.29 28.84
C THR A 379 16.93 -5.30 27.79
N PHE A 380 17.23 -5.81 26.59
CA PHE A 380 16.21 -5.92 25.55
C PHE A 380 15.30 -7.11 25.79
N ASN A 381 15.84 -8.20 26.33
CA ASN A 381 15.07 -9.39 26.69
C ASN A 381 14.04 -9.07 27.78
N VAL A 382 14.40 -8.29 28.80
CA VAL A 382 13.48 -7.76 29.82
C VAL A 382 12.28 -7.08 29.16
N HIS A 383 12.53 -6.16 28.22
CA HIS A 383 11.44 -5.48 27.49
C HIS A 383 10.58 -6.42 26.64
N ILE A 384 11.18 -7.42 26.01
CA ILE A 384 10.43 -8.45 25.27
C ILE A 384 9.47 -9.17 26.22
N GLN A 385 10.00 -9.67 27.33
CA GLN A 385 9.22 -10.50 28.25
C GLN A 385 8.08 -9.70 28.89
N TYR A 386 8.36 -8.46 29.31
CA TYR A 386 7.35 -7.54 29.81
C TYR A 386 6.21 -7.32 28.80
N GLU A 387 6.54 -6.95 27.55
CA GLU A 387 5.52 -6.66 26.55
C GLU A 387 4.73 -7.91 26.12
N LEU A 388 5.35 -9.09 26.12
CA LEU A 388 4.67 -10.35 25.83
C LEU A 388 3.60 -10.64 26.88
N ALA A 389 3.94 -10.51 28.15
CA ALA A 389 3.02 -10.68 29.26
C ALA A 389 1.85 -9.70 29.17
N MET A 390 2.13 -8.42 28.86
CA MET A 390 1.11 -7.39 28.65
C MET A 390 0.20 -7.70 27.46
N CYS A 391 0.74 -8.17 26.33
CA CYS A 391 -0.08 -8.59 25.18
C CYS A 391 -1.05 -9.71 25.56
N ILE A 392 -0.59 -10.74 26.29
CA ILE A 392 -1.44 -11.89 26.68
C ILE A 392 -2.59 -11.42 27.58
N LYS A 393 -2.29 -10.55 28.56
CA LYS A 393 -3.27 -9.96 29.47
C LYS A 393 -4.29 -9.09 28.73
N LEU A 394 -3.82 -8.11 27.95
CA LEU A 394 -4.68 -7.15 27.24
C LEU A 394 -5.55 -7.80 26.15
N TRP A 395 -5.07 -8.86 25.50
CA TRP A 395 -5.83 -9.60 24.50
C TRP A 395 -6.82 -10.61 25.10
N GLY A 396 -6.93 -10.66 26.43
CA GLY A 396 -7.87 -11.53 27.13
C GLY A 396 -7.68 -12.99 26.74
N LYS A 397 -6.44 -13.49 26.79
CA LYS A 397 -6.12 -14.89 26.47
C LYS A 397 -5.93 -15.71 27.76
N PRO A 398 -7.01 -16.05 28.50
CA PRO A 398 -6.91 -16.68 29.82
C PRO A 398 -6.19 -18.03 29.78
N LYS A 399 -6.31 -18.79 28.67
CA LYS A 399 -5.59 -20.04 28.45
C LYS A 399 -4.06 -19.90 28.45
N ARG A 400 -3.54 -18.68 28.27
CA ARG A 400 -2.12 -18.35 28.27
C ARG A 400 -1.70 -17.55 29.52
N ALA A 401 -2.56 -17.44 30.53
CA ALA A 401 -2.27 -16.63 31.72
C ALA A 401 -0.99 -17.07 32.45
N MET A 402 -0.72 -18.39 32.51
CA MET A 402 0.53 -18.90 33.08
C MET A 402 1.77 -18.44 32.31
N GLU A 403 1.70 -18.42 30.98
CA GLU A 403 2.78 -17.93 30.12
C GLU A 403 3.06 -16.44 30.38
N ALA A 404 2.02 -15.63 30.60
CA ALA A 404 2.19 -14.22 30.94
C ALA A 404 2.87 -14.01 32.30
N VAL A 405 2.50 -14.80 33.30
CA VAL A 405 3.13 -14.77 34.64
C VAL A 405 4.59 -15.19 34.56
N MET A 406 4.90 -16.26 33.81
CA MET A 406 6.28 -16.72 33.59
C MET A 406 7.11 -15.67 32.88
N ALA A 407 6.61 -15.08 31.79
CA ALA A 407 7.32 -14.01 31.08
C ALA A 407 7.59 -12.81 31.99
N MET A 408 6.61 -12.37 32.79
CA MET A 408 6.82 -11.25 33.71
C MET A 408 7.84 -11.58 34.82
N LYS A 409 7.84 -12.83 35.29
CA LYS A 409 8.86 -13.31 36.23
C LYS A 409 10.25 -13.32 35.60
N ASP A 410 10.39 -13.87 34.40
CA ASP A 410 11.66 -13.90 33.68
C ASP A 410 12.20 -12.47 33.43
N ALA A 411 11.32 -11.51 33.18
CA ALA A 411 11.69 -10.09 33.08
C ALA A 411 12.26 -9.56 34.41
N TRP A 412 11.60 -9.85 35.53
CA TRP A 412 12.03 -9.42 36.86
C TRP A 412 13.33 -10.12 37.30
N ASP A 413 13.49 -11.42 37.05
CA ASP A 413 14.69 -12.18 37.38
C ASP A 413 15.93 -11.64 36.65
N MET A 414 15.77 -11.03 35.47
CA MET A 414 16.84 -10.41 34.68
C MET A 414 17.20 -8.98 35.15
N ASP A 415 16.29 -8.28 35.84
CA ASP A 415 16.52 -6.94 36.41
C ASP A 415 15.83 -6.83 37.79
N PRO A 416 16.38 -7.51 38.82
CA PRO A 416 15.71 -7.66 40.12
C PRO A 416 15.62 -6.35 40.92
N ASP A 417 16.42 -5.35 40.55
CA ASP A 417 16.49 -4.05 41.21
C ASP A 417 15.43 -3.06 40.68
N ASP A 418 14.72 -3.38 39.58
CA ASP A 418 13.62 -2.55 39.08
C ASP A 418 12.31 -2.84 39.84
N PRO A 419 11.86 -1.93 40.73
CA PRO A 419 10.64 -2.14 41.51
C PRO A 419 9.39 -2.21 40.62
N THR A 420 9.41 -1.62 39.43
CA THR A 420 8.25 -1.60 38.53
C THR A 420 7.98 -2.98 37.92
N LEU A 421 9.03 -3.80 37.70
CA LEU A 421 8.88 -5.17 37.21
C LEU A 421 8.29 -6.08 38.29
N ARG A 422 8.70 -5.89 39.55
CA ARG A 422 8.11 -6.60 40.68
C ARG A 422 6.62 -6.29 40.84
N GLU A 423 6.25 -5.02 40.83
CA GLU A 423 4.83 -4.60 40.90
C GLU A 423 4.02 -5.18 39.74
N ALA A 424 4.57 -5.14 38.52
CA ALA A 424 3.92 -5.71 37.34
C ALA A 424 3.76 -7.24 37.42
N TYR A 425 4.73 -7.96 38.01
CA TYR A 425 4.63 -9.39 38.28
C TYR A 425 3.50 -9.70 39.28
N GLU A 426 3.45 -8.99 40.41
CA GLU A 426 2.40 -9.14 41.42
C GLU A 426 1.00 -8.89 40.80
N GLU A 427 0.86 -7.83 39.99
CA GLU A 427 -0.39 -7.53 39.26
C GLU A 427 -0.77 -8.63 38.26
N MET A 428 0.21 -9.25 37.59
CA MET A 428 -0.02 -10.33 36.63
C MET A 428 -0.49 -11.61 37.33
N VAL A 429 0.09 -11.92 38.49
CA VAL A 429 -0.32 -13.06 39.34
C VAL A 429 -1.76 -12.88 39.83
N ASP A 430 -2.12 -11.67 40.28
CA ASP A 430 -3.48 -11.41 40.75
C ASP A 430 -4.50 -11.43 39.61
N TRP A 431 -4.13 -10.94 38.42
CA TRP A 431 -4.93 -11.14 37.21
C TRP A 431 -5.16 -12.63 36.91
N GLN A 432 -4.12 -13.47 36.94
CA GLN A 432 -4.28 -14.92 36.72
C GLN A 432 -5.23 -15.56 37.74
N LYS A 433 -5.13 -15.19 39.03
CA LYS A 433 -6.04 -15.70 40.08
C LYS A 433 -7.49 -15.27 39.82
N SER A 434 -7.69 -14.04 39.34
CA SER A 434 -9.04 -13.52 39.05
C SER A 434 -9.78 -14.29 37.96
N LEU A 435 -9.06 -14.98 37.05
CA LEU A 435 -9.66 -15.80 35.99
C LEU A 435 -10.23 -17.15 36.46
N HIS A 436 -9.94 -17.56 37.70
CA HIS A 436 -10.40 -18.82 38.30
C HIS A 436 -11.49 -18.61 39.36
N ARG A 437 -11.89 -17.36 39.59
CA ARG A 437 -13.06 -16.97 40.39
C ARG A 437 -14.24 -16.76 39.46
#